data_AF-A0A0B4F6I9-F1
#
_entry.id   AF-A0A0B4F6I9-F1
#
_cell.length_a   1.000
_cell.length_b   1.000
_cell.length_c   1.000
_cell.angle_alpha   90.00
_cell.angle_beta   90.00
_cell.angle_gamma   90.00
#
_symmetry.space_group_name_H-M   'P 1'
#
loop_
_entity.id
_entity.type
_entity.pdbx_description
1 polymer ?
#
loop_
_entity_poly.entity_id
_entity_poly.type
_entity_poly.pdbx_seq_one_letter_code
_entity_poly.pdbx_strand_id
1 'polypeptide(L)'
;MAMSLAQDAARYTALALELDAWPRVMTTAASCISINQLITLFEENLKHRLDIMYQPIQKLTKHENELLPRNITIADSFPGGIEQVKALTADLEASIALGSFQFDKLTDHLDLVMEFRGRTEPPMVIEQLLKMAWKGK
;
A
#
# COMPACT_ATOMS: atom_id res chain seq x y z
N MET A 1 2.42 -2.13 -6.59
CA MET A 1 2.08 -1.54 -5.28
C MET A 1 3.13 -1.97 -4.29
N ALA A 2 3.75 -1.03 -3.59
CA ALA A 2 4.61 -1.31 -2.45
C ALA A 2 3.79 -1.14 -1.16
N MET A 3 3.94 -2.05 -0.20
CA MET A 3 3.16 -2.04 1.03
C MET A 3 3.97 -2.53 2.23
N SER A 4 3.60 -2.03 3.41
CA SER A 4 4.15 -2.43 4.69
C SER A 4 3.03 -2.45 5.72
N LEU A 5 3.07 -3.37 6.67
CA LEU A 5 2.23 -3.26 7.86
C LEU A 5 2.65 -2.01 8.65
N ALA A 6 1.70 -1.23 9.15
CA ALA A 6 1.99 0.03 9.84
C ALA A 6 2.96 -0.14 11.03
N GLN A 7 2.84 -1.25 11.76
CA GLN A 7 3.74 -1.60 12.86
C GLN A 7 5.18 -1.84 12.37
N ASP A 8 5.34 -2.50 11.22
CA ASP A 8 6.67 -2.72 10.63
C ASP A 8 7.26 -1.41 10.11
N ALA A 9 6.47 -0.59 9.43
CA ALA A 9 6.92 0.73 8.97
C ALA A 9 7.45 1.57 10.15
N ALA A 10 6.74 1.59 11.28
CA ALA A 10 7.19 2.27 12.49
C ALA A 10 8.50 1.67 13.05
N ARG A 11 8.59 0.34 13.11
CA ARG A 11 9.78 -0.37 13.60
C ARG A 11 11.02 -0.07 12.76
N TYR A 12 10.93 -0.17 11.44
CA TYR A 12 12.06 0.13 10.56
C TYR A 12 12.41 1.63 10.56
N THR A 13 11.41 2.51 10.71
CA THR A 13 11.67 3.95 10.91
C THR A 13 12.44 4.22 12.20
N ALA A 14 12.13 3.51 13.29
CA ALA A 14 12.89 3.62 14.54
C ALA A 14 14.31 3.05 14.41
N LEU A 15 14.48 1.92 13.72
CA LEU A 15 15.80 1.35 13.44
C LEU A 15 16.68 2.27 12.60
N ALA A 16 16.10 3.07 11.70
CA ALA A 16 16.85 4.05 10.91
C ALA A 16 17.63 5.08 11.76
N LEU A 17 17.25 5.27 13.04
CA LEU A 17 17.99 6.11 13.97
C LEU A 17 19.39 5.56 14.29
N GLU A 18 19.63 4.27 14.08
CA GLU A 18 20.92 3.60 14.28
C GLU A 18 21.85 3.72 13.06
N LEU A 19 21.42 4.35 11.96
CA LEU A 19 22.26 4.55 10.78
C LEU A 19 23.33 5.61 11.05
N ASP A 20 24.58 5.33 10.65
CA ASP A 20 25.69 6.27 10.74
C ASP A 20 25.45 7.55 9.91
N ALA A 21 24.73 7.43 8.80
CA ALA A 21 24.34 8.53 7.94
C ALA A 21 22.94 8.30 7.35
N TRP A 22 22.16 9.37 7.25
CA TRP A 22 20.78 9.27 6.76
C TRP A 22 20.72 9.64 5.27
N PRO A 23 20.33 8.70 4.40
CA PRO A 23 20.11 9.01 3.01
C PRO A 23 18.85 9.86 2.85
N ARG A 24 18.75 10.55 1.71
CA ARG A 24 17.60 11.41 1.41
C ARG A 24 16.29 10.64 1.28
N VAL A 25 16.35 9.40 0.81
CA VAL A 25 15.18 8.54 0.58
C VAL A 25 15.42 7.19 1.24
N MET A 26 14.47 6.80 2.10
CA MET A 26 14.43 5.50 2.76
C MET A 26 13.09 4.84 2.48
N THR A 27 13.08 3.52 2.28
CA THR A 27 11.86 2.74 2.07
C THR A 27 11.75 1.64 3.13
N THR A 28 10.52 1.26 3.47
CA THR A 28 10.24 0.17 4.43
C THR A 28 9.37 -0.93 3.81
N ALA A 29 9.25 -0.96 2.48
CA ALA A 29 8.33 -1.85 1.79
C ALA A 29 8.62 -3.32 2.10
N ALA A 30 7.67 -3.98 2.74
CA ALA A 30 7.74 -5.41 3.03
C ALA A 30 7.28 -6.27 1.85
N SER A 31 6.45 -5.72 0.96
CA SER A 31 5.93 -6.44 -0.20
C SER A 31 5.74 -5.51 -1.39
N CYS A 32 6.11 -5.99 -2.58
CA CYS A 32 5.89 -5.34 -3.86
C CYS A 32 5.05 -6.27 -4.74
N ILE A 33 3.79 -5.92 -4.96
CA ILE A 33 2.82 -6.77 -5.66
C ILE A 33 1.97 -5.97 -6.66
N SER A 34 1.60 -6.58 -7.78
CA SER A 34 0.63 -6.03 -8.72
C SER A 34 -0.81 -6.25 -8.24
N ILE A 35 -1.77 -5.48 -8.78
CA ILE A 35 -3.20 -5.69 -8.50
C ILE A 35 -3.62 -7.11 -8.88
N ASN A 36 -3.15 -7.64 -10.01
CA ASN A 36 -3.49 -9.00 -10.46
C ASN A 36 -2.97 -10.09 -9.52
N GLN A 37 -1.74 -9.94 -9.02
CA GLN A 37 -1.20 -10.84 -7.99
C GLN A 37 -2.00 -10.73 -6.69
N LEU A 38 -2.43 -9.52 -6.29
CA LEU A 38 -3.27 -9.34 -5.11
C LEU A 38 -4.63 -10.04 -5.29
N ILE A 39 -5.30 -9.86 -6.42
CA ILE A 39 -6.54 -10.59 -6.76
C ILE A 39 -6.33 -12.10 -6.67
N THR A 40 -5.24 -12.61 -7.24
CA THR A 40 -4.90 -14.04 -7.18
C THR A 40 -4.80 -14.53 -5.73
N LEU A 41 -4.08 -13.79 -4.87
CA LEU A 41 -3.97 -14.13 -3.44
C LEU A 41 -5.33 -14.14 -2.75
N PHE A 42 -6.21 -13.18 -3.07
CA PHE A 42 -7.56 -13.14 -2.51
C PHE A 42 -8.39 -14.35 -2.94
N GLU A 43 -8.42 -14.68 -4.24
CA GLU A 43 -9.15 -15.82 -4.77
C GLU A 43 -8.66 -17.15 -4.18
N GLU A 44 -7.35 -17.30 -3.98
CA GLU A 44 -6.74 -18.47 -3.34
C GLU A 44 -7.18 -18.65 -1.88
N ASN A 45 -7.29 -17.55 -1.13
CA ASN A 45 -7.74 -17.58 0.26
C ASN A 45 -9.26 -17.78 0.37
N LEU A 46 -10.03 -17.16 -0.54
CA LEU A 46 -11.49 -17.21 -0.58
C LEU A 46 -12.08 -18.46 -1.25
N LYS A 47 -11.26 -19.26 -1.93
CA LYS A 47 -11.66 -20.48 -2.67
C LYS A 47 -12.73 -20.25 -3.74
N HIS A 48 -12.85 -19.03 -4.25
CA HIS A 48 -13.71 -18.70 -5.39
C HIS A 48 -13.10 -17.56 -6.21
N ARG A 49 -13.58 -17.40 -7.45
CA ARG A 49 -13.17 -16.32 -8.34
C ARG A 49 -13.93 -15.04 -8.02
N LEU A 50 -13.23 -13.93 -8.02
CA LEU A 50 -13.83 -12.61 -7.87
C LEU A 50 -14.37 -12.14 -9.22
N ASP A 51 -15.53 -11.49 -9.22
CA ASP A 51 -16.03 -10.77 -10.39
C ASP A 51 -15.32 -9.40 -10.46
N ILE A 52 -14.37 -9.27 -11.39
CA ILE A 52 -13.49 -8.10 -11.47
C ILE A 52 -14.00 -7.13 -12.54
N MET A 53 -14.35 -5.92 -12.11
CA MET A 53 -14.66 -4.80 -12.98
C MET A 53 -13.51 -3.79 -13.00
N TYR A 54 -12.94 -3.55 -14.18
CA TYR A 54 -11.92 -2.53 -14.37
C TYR A 54 -12.56 -1.18 -14.71
N GLN A 55 -12.07 -0.12 -14.08
CA GLN A 55 -12.43 1.26 -14.43
C GLN A 55 -11.27 1.92 -15.20
N PRO A 56 -11.55 2.72 -16.24
CA PRO A 56 -10.52 3.50 -16.91
C PRO A 56 -9.86 4.48 -15.95
N ILE A 57 -8.54 4.63 -16.05
CA ILE A 57 -7.80 5.56 -15.19
C ILE A 57 -8.27 7.02 -15.33
N GLN A 58 -8.83 7.38 -16.48
CA GLN A 58 -9.39 8.70 -16.73
C GLN A 58 -10.53 9.02 -15.76
N LYS A 59 -11.29 8.01 -15.31
CA LYS A 59 -12.33 8.21 -14.28
C LYS A 59 -11.70 8.54 -12.93
N LEU A 60 -10.58 7.91 -12.56
CA LEU A 60 -9.78 8.27 -11.38
C LEU A 60 -9.31 9.72 -11.47
N THR A 61 -8.65 10.11 -12.56
CA THR A 61 -8.10 11.47 -12.70
C THR A 61 -9.14 12.58 -12.80
N LYS A 62 -10.38 12.26 -13.17
CA LYS A 62 -11.50 13.20 -13.21
C LYS A 62 -12.38 13.17 -11.95
N HIS A 63 -12.04 12.32 -10.99
CA HIS A 63 -12.79 12.08 -9.75
C HIS A 63 -14.24 11.62 -9.98
N GLU A 64 -14.51 10.94 -11.11
CA GLU A 64 -15.84 10.46 -11.54
C GLU A 64 -16.17 9.04 -11.01
N ASN A 65 -15.49 8.57 -9.96
CA ASN A 65 -15.56 7.18 -9.50
C ASN A 65 -16.68 6.99 -8.48
N GLU A 66 -17.59 6.06 -8.74
CA GLU A 66 -18.76 5.81 -7.90
C GLU A 66 -18.46 4.91 -6.68
N LEU A 67 -17.36 4.15 -6.73
CA LEU A 67 -17.02 3.07 -5.79
C LEU A 67 -16.01 3.46 -4.70
N LEU A 68 -15.53 4.70 -4.68
CA LEU A 68 -14.56 5.13 -3.67
C LEU A 68 -15.19 5.14 -2.27
N PRO A 69 -14.39 4.88 -1.22
CA PRO A 69 -14.88 4.83 0.15
C PRO A 69 -15.66 6.10 0.50
N ARG A 70 -16.95 5.94 0.81
CA ARG A 70 -17.76 6.97 1.46
C ARG A 70 -17.45 6.97 2.95
N ASN A 71 -16.19 7.16 3.34
CA ASN A 71 -15.85 7.23 4.76
C ASN A 71 -16.34 8.58 5.32
N ILE A 72 -17.65 8.64 5.57
CA ILE A 72 -18.39 9.82 6.02
C ILE A 72 -17.78 10.37 7.31
N THR A 73 -17.33 9.49 8.21
CA THR A 73 -16.73 9.86 9.49
C THR A 73 -15.45 10.68 9.34
N ILE A 74 -14.59 10.37 8.35
CA ILE A 74 -13.40 11.18 8.08
C ILE A 74 -13.80 12.49 7.39
N ALA A 75 -14.76 12.43 6.47
CA ALA A 75 -15.19 13.60 5.71
C ALA A 75 -15.73 14.75 6.58
N ASP A 76 -16.43 14.45 7.67
CA ASP A 76 -17.00 15.45 8.57
C ASP A 76 -15.92 16.31 9.28
N SER A 77 -14.69 15.80 9.39
CA SER A 77 -13.56 16.46 10.06
C SER A 77 -12.41 16.84 9.12
N PHE A 78 -12.46 16.41 7.86
CA PHE A 78 -11.41 16.69 6.89
C PHE A 78 -11.59 18.10 6.29
N PRO A 79 -10.55 18.95 6.27
CA PRO A 79 -10.60 20.23 5.56
C PRO A 79 -11.00 20.01 4.10
N GLY A 80 -12.10 20.65 3.66
CA GLY A 80 -12.66 20.48 2.31
C GLY A 80 -13.66 19.32 2.13
N GLY A 81 -13.96 18.58 3.20
CA GLY A 81 -15.08 17.64 3.25
C GLY A 81 -14.91 16.39 2.39
N ILE A 82 -16.02 15.70 2.14
CA ILE A 82 -16.05 14.39 1.44
C ILE A 82 -15.49 14.46 0.02
N GLU A 83 -15.70 15.57 -0.70
CA GLU A 83 -15.24 15.71 -2.07
C GLU A 83 -13.71 15.79 -2.14
N GLN A 84 -13.07 16.48 -1.20
CA GLN A 84 -11.60 16.50 -1.14
C GLN A 84 -11.03 15.14 -0.73
N VAL A 85 -11.69 14.39 0.16
CA VAL A 85 -11.29 13.02 0.51
C VAL A 85 -11.38 12.10 -0.71
N LYS A 86 -12.45 12.20 -1.49
CA LYS A 86 -12.60 11.43 -2.74
C LYS A 86 -11.52 11.78 -3.75
N ALA A 87 -11.26 13.08 -3.97
CA ALA A 87 -10.22 13.56 -4.87
C ALA A 87 -8.85 13.00 -4.48
N LEU A 88 -8.47 13.13 -3.21
CA LEU A 88 -7.20 12.61 -2.68
C LEU A 88 -7.08 11.09 -2.86
N THR A 89 -8.16 10.35 -2.59
CA THR A 89 -8.16 8.89 -2.76
C THR A 89 -8.03 8.50 -4.23
N ALA A 90 -8.75 9.18 -5.12
CA ALA A 90 -8.69 8.95 -6.56
C ALA A 90 -7.29 9.24 -7.13
N ASP A 91 -6.65 10.32 -6.69
CA ASP A 91 -5.29 10.68 -7.09
C ASP A 91 -4.26 9.65 -6.61
N LEU A 92 -4.42 9.15 -5.37
CA LEU A 92 -3.60 8.07 -4.83
C LEU A 92 -3.75 6.77 -5.64
N GLU A 93 -4.99 6.36 -5.92
CA GLU A 93 -5.28 5.16 -6.73
C GLU A 93 -4.76 5.29 -8.16
N ALA A 94 -4.91 6.47 -8.79
CA ALA A 94 -4.34 6.75 -10.10
C ALA A 94 -2.81 6.64 -10.08
N SER A 95 -2.17 7.21 -9.05
CA SER A 95 -0.71 7.15 -8.87
C SER A 95 -0.22 5.71 -8.73
N ILE A 96 -0.96 4.88 -7.99
CA ILE A 96 -0.71 3.45 -7.85
C ILE A 96 -0.85 2.72 -9.20
N ALA A 97 -1.95 2.98 -9.93
CA ALA A 97 -2.22 2.36 -11.23
C ALA A 97 -1.16 2.73 -12.28
N LEU A 98 -0.63 3.95 -12.22
CA LEU A 98 0.47 4.42 -13.08
C LEU A 98 1.86 3.90 -12.65
N GLY A 99 1.95 3.15 -11.56
CA GLY A 99 3.21 2.55 -11.11
C GLY A 99 4.14 3.52 -10.37
N SER A 100 3.62 4.61 -9.79
CA SER A 100 4.43 5.62 -9.07
C SER A 100 5.21 5.06 -7.87
N PHE A 101 4.86 3.86 -7.39
CA PHE A 101 5.51 3.17 -6.27
C PHE A 101 6.19 1.86 -6.71
N GLN A 102 6.77 1.85 -7.92
CA GLN A 102 7.66 0.79 -8.39
C GLN A 102 9.07 1.02 -7.81
N PHE A 103 9.30 0.48 -6.60
CA PHE A 103 10.55 0.69 -5.86
C PHE A 103 11.76 0.00 -6.51
N ASP A 104 11.54 -0.99 -7.36
CA ASP A 104 12.54 -1.59 -8.24
C ASP A 104 13.17 -0.58 -9.22
N LYS A 105 12.52 0.56 -9.45
CA LYS A 105 13.02 1.64 -10.33
C LYS A 105 13.56 2.86 -9.58
N LEU A 106 13.52 2.86 -8.25
CA LEU A 106 14.05 3.98 -7.46
C LEU A 106 15.58 3.91 -7.43
N THR A 107 16.24 4.91 -8.01
CA THR A 107 17.68 5.13 -7.85
C THR A 107 17.94 5.89 -6.54
N ASP A 108 19.09 5.65 -5.91
CA ASP A 108 19.57 6.39 -4.73
C ASP A 108 18.65 6.34 -3.49
N HIS A 109 18.06 5.17 -3.21
CA HIS A 109 17.31 4.91 -1.98
C HIS A 109 17.98 3.84 -1.11
N LEU A 110 17.71 3.89 0.20
CA LEU A 110 18.06 2.80 1.11
C LEU A 110 16.80 2.03 1.50
N ASP A 111 16.81 0.73 1.23
CA ASP A 111 15.80 -0.20 1.71
C ASP A 111 16.13 -0.61 3.16
N LEU A 112 15.35 -0.09 4.12
CA LEU A 112 15.56 -0.36 5.54
C LEU A 112 15.26 -1.82 5.91
N VAL A 113 14.36 -2.49 5.19
CA VAL A 113 14.07 -3.91 5.42
C VAL A 113 15.30 -4.75 5.09
N MET A 114 15.97 -4.42 3.99
CA MET A 114 17.18 -5.10 3.56
C MET A 114 18.40 -4.75 4.44
N GLU A 115 18.56 -3.47 4.79
CA GLU A 115 19.65 -2.99 5.65
C GLU A 115 19.64 -3.65 7.04
N PHE A 116 18.46 -3.77 7.66
CA PHE A 116 18.33 -4.36 9.00
C PHE A 116 18.00 -5.86 8.98
N ARG A 117 18.17 -6.54 7.84
CA ARG A 117 17.88 -7.97 7.73
C ARG A 117 18.71 -8.79 8.71
N GLY A 118 18.05 -9.59 9.53
CA GLY A 118 18.69 -10.43 10.55
C GLY A 118 19.02 -9.71 11.86
N ARG A 119 18.82 -8.39 11.94
CA ARG A 119 18.91 -7.61 13.19
C ARG A 119 17.58 -7.47 13.92
N THR A 120 16.48 -7.71 13.23
CA THR A 120 15.12 -7.66 13.75
C THR A 120 14.26 -8.75 13.11
N GLU A 121 13.04 -8.95 13.63
CA GLU A 121 12.10 -9.90 13.01
C GLU A 121 11.82 -9.50 11.55
N PRO A 122 11.68 -10.46 10.61
CA PRO A 122 11.25 -10.12 9.26
C PRO A 122 9.92 -9.33 9.28
N PRO A 123 9.69 -8.40 8.34
CA PRO A 123 8.41 -7.71 8.28
C PRO A 123 7.30 -8.67 7.87
N MET A 124 6.07 -8.35 8.25
CA MET A 124 4.87 -9.05 7.80
C MET A 124 4.68 -8.82 6.30
N VAL A 125 4.69 -9.91 5.52
CA VAL A 125 4.39 -9.87 4.09
C VAL A 125 2.89 -10.01 3.82
N ILE A 126 2.42 -9.48 2.70
CA ILE A 126 0.99 -9.44 2.36
C ILE A 126 0.35 -10.83 2.32
N GLU A 127 1.06 -11.86 1.85
CA GLU A 127 0.57 -13.23 1.80
C GLU A 127 0.25 -13.78 3.19
N GLN A 128 1.08 -13.45 4.18
CA GLN A 128 0.87 -13.87 5.57
C GLN A 128 -0.27 -13.08 6.20
N LEU A 129 -0.32 -11.77 5.96
CA LEU A 129 -1.40 -10.91 6.45
C LEU A 129 -2.77 -11.38 5.95
N LEU A 130 -2.90 -11.69 4.65
CA LEU A 130 -4.13 -12.22 4.08
C LEU A 130 -4.50 -13.57 4.68
N LYS A 131 -3.55 -14.48 4.86
CA LYS A 131 -3.82 -15.75 5.56
C LYS A 131 -4.34 -15.54 6.98
N MET A 132 -3.81 -14.55 7.70
CA MET A 132 -4.26 -14.24 9.07
C MET A 132 -5.66 -13.63 9.09
N ALA A 133 -5.95 -12.68 8.21
CA ALA A 133 -7.25 -12.00 8.16
C ALA A 133 -8.40 -12.93 7.77
N TRP A 134 -8.13 -14.00 7.02
CA TRP A 134 -9.10 -15.01 6.61
C TRP A 134 -9.05 -16.32 7.39
N LYS A 135 -8.10 -16.51 8.33
CA LYS A 135 -8.09 -17.67 9.22
C LYS A 135 -9.37 -17.67 10.07
N GLY A 136 -10.28 -18.60 9.80
CA GLY A 136 -11.52 -18.79 10.56
C GLY A 136 -12.80 -18.31 9.86
N LYS A 137 -12.72 -17.93 8.58
CA LYS A 137 -13.89 -17.80 7.68
C LYS A 137 -13.82 -18.87 6.60
#